data_AF-A0A7M3SCD4-F1
#
_entry.id   AF-A0A7M3SCD4-F1
#
_cell.length_a   1.000
_cell.length_b   1.000
_cell.length_c   1.000
_cell.angle_alpha   90.00
_cell.angle_beta   90.00
_cell.angle_gamma   90.00
#
_symmetry.space_group_name_H-M   'P 1'
#
loop_
_entity.id
_entity.type
_entity.pdbx_description
1 polymer ?
#
loop_
_entity_poly.entity_id
_entity_poly.type
_entity_poly.pdbx_seq_one_letter_code
_entity_poly.pdbx_strand_id
1 'polypeptide(L)'
;LEMFDTNNDSFISLEEFIASMEDDDHDDEHESHHNVALVYPDGTSALVDVEHDSLPENATGWNLTWAAMTENNISVNSTYGTYGNYVSGIAGFDVPEDSSWWWELHTWNETGDAWETSTVGVDSVMIGDHSDHIAWAPNSTDDSTIPHPEDDHDDHDELEHELEMAMNNYLFSSADANSDGLLNMSDIETLFDMMEDAEDYLDTDVMVSIYFDVFDEDENDLISLDEFAEMMGAMG
;
A
#
# COMPACT_ATOMS: atom_id res chain seq x y z
N LEU A 1 27.25 -2.07 -14.59
CA LEU A 1 28.38 -1.29 -14.04
C LEU A 1 28.17 0.21 -14.26
N GLU A 2 28.43 0.81 -15.44
CA GLU A 2 28.27 2.29 -15.60
C GLU A 2 26.86 2.85 -15.34
N MET A 3 25.80 2.02 -15.38
CA MET A 3 24.43 2.46 -15.10
C MET A 3 24.03 2.39 -13.62
N PHE A 4 24.78 1.65 -12.79
CA PHE A 4 24.46 1.41 -11.37
C PHE A 4 25.54 1.94 -10.42
N ASP A 5 26.77 2.11 -10.92
CA ASP A 5 27.90 2.74 -10.21
C ASP A 5 27.76 4.27 -10.28
N THR A 6 26.93 4.82 -9.39
CA THR A 6 26.56 6.25 -9.38
C THR A 6 27.76 7.13 -9.03
N ASN A 7 28.66 6.64 -8.18
CA ASN A 7 29.84 7.37 -7.75
C ASN A 7 31.08 7.13 -8.68
N ASN A 8 30.98 6.19 -9.62
CA ASN A 8 31.96 5.81 -10.63
C ASN A 8 33.31 5.38 -10.04
N ASP A 9 33.28 4.59 -8.96
CA ASP A 9 34.46 4.01 -8.31
C ASP A 9 34.82 2.59 -8.78
N SER A 10 34.04 2.04 -9.72
CA SER A 10 34.14 0.68 -10.27
C SER A 10 33.75 -0.44 -9.31
N PHE A 11 33.08 -0.11 -8.21
CA PHE A 11 32.45 -1.04 -7.29
C PHE A 11 30.95 -0.74 -7.19
N ILE A 12 30.19 -1.66 -6.60
CA ILE A 12 28.78 -1.45 -6.27
C ILE A 12 28.62 -1.62 -4.77
N SER A 13 28.14 -0.58 -4.09
CA SER A 13 27.73 -0.63 -2.69
C SER A 13 26.32 -1.22 -2.53
N LEU A 14 25.96 -1.65 -1.31
CA LEU A 14 24.60 -2.13 -1.01
C LEU A 14 23.55 -1.06 -1.33
N GLU A 15 23.86 0.21 -1.05
CA GLU A 15 22.97 1.34 -1.30
C GLU A 15 22.76 1.57 -2.81
N GLU A 16 23.82 1.44 -3.62
CA GLU A 16 23.70 1.48 -5.10
C GLU A 16 23.01 0.26 -5.68
N PHE A 17 23.16 -0.90 -5.04
CA PHE A 17 22.48 -2.14 -5.42
C PHE A 17 20.99 -2.09 -5.11
N ILE A 18 20.60 -1.70 -3.90
CA ILE A 18 19.20 -1.51 -3.50
C ILE A 18 18.58 -0.43 -4.38
N ALA A 19 19.23 0.72 -4.52
CA ALA A 19 18.75 1.77 -5.42
C ALA A 19 18.59 1.26 -6.85
N SER A 20 19.42 0.33 -7.34
CA SER A 20 19.23 -0.24 -8.68
C SER A 20 18.05 -1.20 -8.83
N MET A 21 17.58 -1.77 -7.72
CA MET A 21 16.36 -2.57 -7.69
C MET A 21 15.13 -1.69 -7.48
N GLU A 22 15.27 -0.57 -6.76
CA GLU A 22 14.25 0.48 -6.63
C GLU A 22 14.12 1.36 -7.90
N ASP A 23 15.22 1.57 -8.66
CA ASP A 23 15.30 2.39 -9.90
C ASP A 23 15.05 1.59 -11.19
N ASP A 24 14.81 0.27 -11.12
CA ASP A 24 13.96 -0.28 -12.17
C ASP A 24 12.67 0.50 -11.96
N ASP A 25 12.39 1.44 -12.87
CA ASP A 25 11.08 2.04 -13.02
C ASP A 25 10.15 0.84 -13.14
N HIS A 26 9.71 0.38 -11.99
CA HIS A 26 8.38 -0.03 -11.81
C HIS A 26 7.56 1.10 -12.46
N ASP A 27 7.23 0.93 -13.75
CA ASP A 27 5.82 0.97 -14.13
C ASP A 27 5.16 0.00 -13.16
N ASP A 28 5.04 0.45 -11.92
CA ASP A 28 4.44 -0.24 -10.84
C ASP A 28 3.00 -0.28 -11.33
N GLU A 29 2.63 -1.44 -11.84
CA GLU A 29 1.46 -2.11 -11.29
C GLU A 29 1.66 -2.26 -9.76
N HIS A 30 1.95 -1.17 -9.02
CA HIS A 30 1.33 -0.91 -7.73
C HIS A 30 -0.12 -1.20 -8.08
N GLU A 31 -0.63 -2.30 -7.53
CA GLU A 31 -2.05 -2.50 -7.42
C GLU A 31 -2.58 -1.14 -6.97
N SER A 32 -3.21 -0.40 -7.90
CA SER A 32 -3.44 1.03 -7.70
C SER A 32 -4.67 1.13 -6.82
N HIS A 33 -4.50 0.80 -5.54
CA HIS A 33 -5.61 0.69 -4.63
C HIS A 33 -6.20 2.07 -4.42
N HIS A 34 -7.52 2.10 -4.41
CA HIS A 34 -8.29 3.29 -4.16
C HIS A 34 -9.01 3.11 -2.83
N ASN A 35 -8.83 4.08 -1.93
CA ASN A 35 -9.43 4.00 -0.60
C ASN A 35 -10.78 4.72 -0.56
N VAL A 36 -11.71 4.11 0.17
CA VAL A 36 -12.98 4.72 0.57
C VAL A 36 -13.03 4.83 2.09
N ALA A 37 -12.73 6.02 2.62
CA ALA A 37 -12.88 6.27 4.04
C ALA A 37 -14.36 6.48 4.41
N LEU A 38 -14.79 5.83 5.48
CA LEU A 38 -16.12 5.93 6.03
C LEU A 38 -16.03 6.45 7.46
N VAL A 39 -16.62 7.62 7.71
CA VAL A 39 -16.80 8.14 9.07
C VAL A 39 -18.28 8.07 9.41
N TYR A 40 -18.63 7.32 10.45
CA TYR A 40 -20.02 7.14 10.85
C TYR A 40 -20.47 8.20 11.86
N PRO A 41 -21.78 8.52 11.95
CA PRO A 41 -22.31 9.47 12.91
C PRO A 41 -22.09 9.12 14.40
N ASP A 42 -21.77 7.87 14.71
CA ASP A 42 -21.45 7.41 16.07
C ASP A 42 -19.99 7.65 16.47
N GLY A 43 -19.17 8.18 15.55
CA GLY A 43 -17.76 8.50 15.74
C GLY A 43 -16.81 7.34 15.44
N THR A 44 -17.33 6.20 14.95
CA THR A 44 -16.48 5.14 14.40
C THR A 44 -16.10 5.43 12.95
N SER A 45 -15.00 4.86 12.49
CA SER A 45 -14.55 4.97 11.10
C SER A 45 -14.06 3.62 10.58
N ALA A 46 -14.02 3.50 9.25
CA ALA A 46 -13.42 2.39 8.53
C ALA A 46 -12.71 2.94 7.29
N LEU A 47 -11.61 2.31 6.89
CA LEU A 47 -11.05 2.45 5.55
C LEU A 47 -11.39 1.19 4.75
N VAL A 48 -11.51 1.33 3.44
CA VAL A 48 -11.84 0.23 2.54
C VAL A 48 -11.01 0.38 1.29
N ASP A 49 -10.14 -0.58 1.04
CA ASP A 49 -9.36 -0.72 -0.17
C ASP A 49 -10.18 -1.30 -1.31
N VAL A 50 -9.89 -0.81 -2.51
CA VAL A 50 -10.49 -1.26 -3.76
C VAL A 50 -9.42 -1.30 -4.83
N GLU A 51 -9.20 -2.49 -5.39
CA GLU A 51 -8.32 -2.68 -6.53
C GLU A 51 -8.66 -1.77 -7.71
N HIS A 52 -7.65 -1.16 -8.32
CA HIS A 52 -7.78 -0.44 -9.59
C HIS A 52 -8.48 -1.30 -10.65
N ASP A 53 -8.05 -2.55 -10.77
CA ASP A 53 -8.53 -3.52 -11.77
C ASP A 53 -10.01 -3.90 -11.59
N SER A 54 -10.55 -3.69 -10.39
CA SER A 54 -11.98 -3.87 -10.11
C SER A 54 -12.83 -2.72 -10.64
N LEU A 55 -12.21 -1.61 -11.06
CA LEU A 55 -12.86 -0.42 -11.57
C LEU A 55 -12.79 -0.32 -13.10
N PRO A 56 -13.78 0.32 -13.75
CA PRO A 56 -13.70 0.60 -15.18
C PRO A 56 -12.69 1.71 -15.49
N GLU A 57 -12.07 1.73 -16.68
CA GLU A 57 -11.08 2.72 -17.16
C GLU A 57 -11.48 4.22 -17.03
N ASN A 58 -12.73 4.54 -16.73
CA ASN A 58 -13.18 5.91 -16.46
C ASN A 58 -14.08 5.91 -15.22
N ALA A 59 -13.55 5.32 -14.15
CA ALA A 59 -14.27 5.17 -12.90
C ALA A 59 -14.61 6.53 -12.32
N THR A 60 -15.87 6.66 -11.92
CA THR A 60 -16.32 7.79 -11.13
C THR A 60 -16.20 7.45 -9.65
N GLY A 61 -16.22 8.45 -8.78
CA GLY A 61 -16.33 8.21 -7.34
C GLY A 61 -17.52 7.32 -6.97
N TRP A 62 -18.58 7.29 -7.80
CA TRP A 62 -19.73 6.40 -7.57
C TRP A 62 -19.39 4.94 -7.86
N ASN A 63 -18.56 4.67 -8.87
CA ASN A 63 -18.06 3.32 -9.15
C ASN A 63 -17.22 2.82 -7.99
N LEU A 64 -16.29 3.65 -7.50
CA LEU A 64 -15.46 3.35 -6.35
C LEU A 64 -16.30 3.14 -5.07
N THR A 65 -17.23 4.06 -4.77
CA THR A 65 -18.17 3.90 -3.65
C THR A 65 -18.94 2.59 -3.75
N TRP A 66 -19.44 2.23 -4.92
CA TRP A 66 -20.25 1.02 -5.09
C TRP A 66 -19.42 -0.26 -4.96
N ALA A 67 -18.18 -0.26 -5.48
CA ALA A 67 -17.24 -1.38 -5.35
C ALA A 67 -16.92 -1.65 -3.87
N ALA A 68 -16.38 -0.65 -3.17
CA ALA A 68 -16.03 -0.73 -1.75
C ALA A 68 -17.17 -1.27 -0.87
N MET A 69 -18.37 -0.73 -1.08
CA MET A 69 -19.53 -1.08 -0.25
C MET A 69 -20.07 -2.47 -0.57
N THR A 70 -20.00 -2.89 -1.84
CA THR A 70 -20.45 -4.23 -2.24
C THR A 70 -19.52 -5.30 -1.68
N GLU A 71 -18.22 -5.07 -1.77
CA GLU A 71 -17.17 -5.96 -1.27
C GLU A 71 -17.28 -6.18 0.25
N ASN A 72 -17.49 -5.10 0.99
CA ASN A 72 -17.61 -5.14 2.45
C ASN A 72 -19.05 -5.40 2.95
N ASN A 73 -19.98 -5.71 2.05
CA ASN A 73 -21.39 -5.95 2.37
C ASN A 73 -22.03 -4.79 3.17
N ILE A 74 -21.62 -3.56 2.86
CA ILE A 74 -22.13 -2.31 3.43
C ILE A 74 -23.32 -1.85 2.60
N SER A 75 -24.47 -1.64 3.25
CA SER A 75 -25.67 -1.15 2.56
C SER A 75 -25.57 0.34 2.24
N VAL A 76 -25.81 0.72 0.98
CA VAL A 76 -25.96 2.12 0.56
C VAL A 76 -27.40 2.39 0.13
N ASN A 77 -27.97 3.47 0.67
CA ASN A 77 -29.27 3.98 0.30
C ASN A 77 -29.06 5.26 -0.52
N SER A 78 -29.31 5.20 -1.83
CA SER A 78 -29.14 6.34 -2.73
C SER A 78 -30.34 6.53 -3.65
N THR A 79 -30.46 7.74 -4.19
CA THR A 79 -31.47 8.08 -5.21
C THR A 79 -30.79 8.73 -6.40
N TYR A 80 -31.11 8.28 -7.61
CA TYR A 80 -30.58 8.89 -8.83
C TYR A 80 -31.46 10.05 -9.28
N GLY A 81 -30.86 11.24 -9.38
CA GLY A 81 -31.54 12.49 -9.72
C GLY A 81 -30.91 13.22 -10.92
N THR A 82 -31.30 14.48 -11.10
CA THR A 82 -30.80 15.34 -12.18
C THR A 82 -29.30 15.67 -12.05
N TYR A 83 -28.74 15.54 -10.85
CA TYR A 83 -27.36 15.86 -10.52
C TYR A 83 -26.50 14.62 -10.20
N GLY A 84 -26.99 13.43 -10.57
CA GLY A 84 -26.33 12.15 -10.25
C GLY A 84 -26.95 11.44 -9.05
N ASN A 85 -26.17 10.53 -8.47
CA ASN A 85 -26.49 9.76 -7.28
C ASN A 85 -26.40 10.64 -6.03
N TYR A 86 -27.51 10.72 -5.31
CA TYR A 86 -27.58 11.33 -4.00
C TYR A 86 -27.64 10.24 -2.93
N VAL A 87 -26.65 10.22 -2.04
CA VAL A 87 -26.58 9.27 -0.93
C VAL A 87 -27.40 9.77 0.25
N SER A 88 -28.40 9.00 0.64
CA SER A 88 -29.27 9.27 1.78
C SER A 88 -29.02 8.35 2.98
N GLY A 89 -28.19 7.32 2.84
CA GLY A 89 -27.79 6.47 3.95
C GLY A 89 -26.66 5.50 3.61
N ILE A 90 -25.81 5.19 4.60
CA ILE A 90 -24.71 4.22 4.51
C ILE A 90 -24.71 3.39 5.79
N ALA A 91 -24.49 2.08 5.70
CA ALA A 91 -24.44 1.14 6.83
C ALA A 91 -25.66 1.20 7.78
N GLY A 92 -26.84 1.59 7.28
CA GLY A 92 -28.07 1.75 8.07
C GLY A 92 -28.19 3.10 8.79
N PHE A 93 -27.24 4.02 8.61
CA PHE A 93 -27.33 5.41 9.05
C PHE A 93 -27.96 6.26 7.95
N ASP A 94 -29.29 6.35 7.99
CA ASP A 94 -30.04 7.25 7.11
C ASP A 94 -29.99 8.71 7.62
N VAL A 95 -29.95 9.64 6.67
CA VAL A 95 -30.04 11.07 6.92
C VAL A 95 -31.36 11.40 7.64
N PRO A 96 -31.34 12.20 8.72
CA PRO A 96 -32.54 12.49 9.50
C PRO A 96 -33.51 13.43 8.77
N GLU A 97 -34.82 13.28 9.06
CA GLU A 97 -35.88 14.09 8.43
C GLU A 97 -35.76 15.60 8.71
N ASP A 98 -35.07 15.98 9.78
CA ASP A 98 -34.84 17.37 10.16
C ASP A 98 -33.64 18.01 9.43
N SER A 99 -32.92 17.24 8.61
CA SER A 99 -31.71 17.66 7.89
C SER A 99 -30.65 18.24 8.82
N SER A 100 -30.56 17.73 10.06
CA SER A 100 -29.54 18.16 11.03
C SER A 100 -28.11 17.84 10.61
N TRP A 101 -27.93 16.84 9.76
CA TRP A 101 -26.69 16.51 9.05
C TRP A 101 -27.03 15.83 7.72
N TRP A 102 -26.04 15.69 6.83
CA TRP A 102 -26.14 14.89 5.60
C TRP A 102 -24.80 14.19 5.32
N TRP A 103 -24.84 13.13 4.51
CA TRP A 103 -23.63 12.51 3.98
C TRP A 103 -22.95 13.47 3.00
N GLU A 104 -21.71 13.81 3.31
CA GLU A 104 -20.84 14.68 2.55
C GLU A 104 -19.68 13.86 1.98
N LEU A 105 -19.30 14.23 0.75
CA LEU A 105 -18.22 13.58 0.02
C LEU A 105 -16.97 14.43 0.17
N HIS A 106 -15.85 13.79 0.48
CA HIS A 106 -14.52 14.40 0.50
C HIS A 106 -13.63 13.69 -0.52
N THR A 107 -12.68 14.44 -1.06
CA THR A 107 -11.68 13.95 -2.02
C THR A 107 -10.30 14.16 -1.42
N TRP A 108 -9.40 13.22 -1.67
CA TRP A 108 -8.02 13.34 -1.21
C TRP A 108 -7.25 14.34 -2.07
N ASN A 109 -6.55 15.28 -1.43
CA ASN A 109 -5.65 16.20 -2.10
C ASN A 109 -4.21 15.76 -1.85
N GLU A 110 -3.65 14.97 -2.76
CA GLU A 110 -2.27 14.45 -2.67
C GLU A 110 -1.21 15.56 -2.55
N THR A 111 -1.40 16.68 -3.24
CA THR A 111 -0.44 17.80 -3.14
C THR A 111 -0.51 18.50 -1.79
N GLY A 112 -1.70 18.53 -1.20
CA GLY A 112 -1.99 19.19 0.07
C GLY A 112 -1.85 18.29 1.29
N ASP A 113 -1.74 16.98 1.07
CA ASP A 113 -1.73 15.94 2.10
C ASP A 113 -2.91 16.07 3.08
N ALA A 114 -4.11 16.24 2.50
CA ALA A 114 -5.31 16.52 3.27
C ALA A 114 -6.60 16.14 2.54
N TRP A 115 -7.61 15.76 3.32
CA TRP A 115 -8.99 15.67 2.86
C TRP A 115 -9.58 17.05 2.60
N GLU A 116 -10.32 17.17 1.50
CA GLU A 116 -11.07 18.38 1.17
C GLU A 116 -12.51 18.03 0.79
N THR A 117 -13.48 18.83 1.25
CA THR A 117 -14.88 18.67 0.84
C THR A 117 -15.01 18.78 -0.68
N SER A 118 -15.63 17.78 -1.30
CA SER A 118 -15.87 17.78 -2.74
C SER A 118 -16.84 18.90 -3.15
N THR A 119 -16.46 19.66 -4.18
CA THR A 119 -17.33 20.69 -4.77
C THR A 119 -18.30 20.15 -5.81
N VAL A 120 -18.19 18.85 -6.14
CA VAL A 120 -18.98 18.16 -7.15
C VAL A 120 -19.64 16.90 -6.59
N GLY A 121 -20.68 16.42 -7.26
CA GLY A 121 -21.30 15.15 -6.90
C GLY A 121 -20.38 13.97 -7.18
N VAL A 122 -20.65 12.85 -6.52
CA VAL A 122 -19.84 11.63 -6.58
C VAL A 122 -19.66 11.08 -8.00
N ASP A 123 -20.65 11.21 -8.88
CA ASP A 123 -20.55 10.80 -10.29
C ASP A 123 -19.64 11.70 -11.15
N SER A 124 -19.24 12.87 -10.64
CA SER A 124 -18.39 13.85 -11.35
C SER A 124 -16.94 13.87 -10.85
N VAL A 125 -16.64 13.12 -9.78
CA VAL A 125 -15.28 12.85 -9.35
C VAL A 125 -14.73 11.74 -10.24
N MET A 126 -13.62 11.99 -10.92
CA MET A 126 -12.95 11.02 -11.80
C MET A 126 -11.78 10.41 -11.03
N ILE A 127 -11.84 9.10 -10.80
CA ILE A 127 -10.80 8.33 -10.12
C ILE A 127 -9.65 8.06 -11.11
N GLY A 128 -8.39 8.20 -10.69
CA GLY A 128 -7.21 8.07 -11.54
C GLY A 128 -6.80 9.32 -12.32
N ASP A 129 -7.62 10.38 -12.31
CA ASP A 129 -7.31 11.65 -13.02
C ASP A 129 -7.06 12.82 -12.06
N HIS A 130 -7.89 12.98 -11.02
CA HIS A 130 -7.89 14.17 -10.16
C HIS A 130 -7.95 13.86 -8.65
N SER A 131 -8.24 12.61 -8.28
CA SER A 131 -8.36 12.15 -6.89
C SER A 131 -8.46 10.64 -6.92
N ASP A 132 -7.57 9.96 -6.19
CA ASP A 132 -7.54 8.50 -6.17
C ASP A 132 -8.31 7.91 -4.99
N HIS A 133 -8.56 8.72 -3.95
CA HIS A 133 -9.29 8.30 -2.75
C HIS A 133 -10.47 9.23 -2.47
N ILE A 134 -11.52 8.66 -1.88
CA ILE A 134 -12.72 9.41 -1.49
C ILE A 134 -13.09 9.09 -0.04
N ALA A 135 -13.82 10.01 0.60
CA ALA A 135 -14.40 9.75 1.91
C ALA A 135 -15.87 10.12 1.96
N TRP A 136 -16.64 9.33 2.73
CA TRP A 136 -18.01 9.64 3.11
C TRP A 136 -18.08 9.91 4.61
N ALA A 137 -18.50 11.12 4.98
CA ALA A 137 -18.62 11.54 6.37
C ALA A 137 -19.86 12.42 6.58
N PRO A 138 -20.37 12.56 7.81
CA PRO A 138 -21.32 13.62 8.14
C PRO A 138 -20.71 15.00 7.83
N ASN A 139 -21.51 15.92 7.29
CA ASN A 139 -21.10 17.30 6.99
C ASN A 139 -20.52 18.13 8.16
N SER A 140 -20.62 17.63 9.39
CA SER A 140 -20.06 18.26 10.59
C SER A 140 -18.70 17.67 11.01
N THR A 141 -18.20 16.68 10.26
CA THR A 141 -16.92 16.02 10.50
C THR A 141 -15.78 16.99 10.18
N ASP A 142 -14.74 16.98 11.00
CA ASP A 142 -13.52 17.73 10.73
C ASP A 142 -12.65 16.88 9.79
N ASP A 143 -12.21 17.45 8.67
CA ASP A 143 -11.39 16.75 7.66
C ASP A 143 -10.14 16.08 8.29
N SER A 144 -9.57 16.69 9.33
CA SER A 144 -8.42 16.15 10.06
C SER A 144 -8.70 14.89 10.89
N THR A 145 -9.97 14.48 10.99
CA THR A 145 -10.39 13.28 11.72
C THR A 145 -10.81 12.14 10.81
N ILE A 146 -10.82 12.37 9.49
CA ILE A 146 -11.03 11.33 8.50
C ILE A 146 -9.74 10.51 8.41
N PRO A 147 -9.80 9.16 8.45
CA PRO A 147 -8.62 8.31 8.31
C PRO A 147 -7.80 8.66 7.06
N HIS A 148 -6.48 8.57 7.16
CA HIS A 148 -5.60 8.78 6.01
C HIS A 148 -5.78 7.64 4.99
N PRO A 149 -5.72 7.89 3.68
CA PRO A 149 -5.77 6.82 2.68
C PRO A 149 -4.68 5.77 2.86
N GLU A 150 -3.50 6.21 3.32
CA GLU A 150 -2.33 5.35 3.57
C GLU A 150 -2.31 4.75 4.99
N ASP A 151 -3.35 4.98 5.83
CA ASP A 151 -3.40 4.40 7.18
C ASP A 151 -3.75 2.89 7.18
N ASP A 152 -4.18 2.34 6.04
CA ASP A 152 -4.56 0.92 5.86
C ASP A 152 -3.69 0.26 4.78
N HIS A 153 -2.49 0.78 4.50
CA HIS A 153 -1.47 -0.03 3.83
C HIS A 153 -1.30 -1.28 4.70
N ASP A 154 -1.79 -2.40 4.19
CA ASP A 154 -1.73 -3.67 4.86
C ASP A 154 -0.28 -3.85 5.35
N ASP A 155 -0.09 -4.16 6.64
CA ASP A 155 1.21 -4.56 7.20
C ASP A 155 1.86 -5.69 6.34
N HIS A 156 1.09 -6.34 5.47
CA HIS A 156 1.54 -7.29 4.47
C HIS A 156 2.49 -6.70 3.41
N ASP A 157 2.28 -5.48 2.92
CA ASP A 157 3.15 -4.85 1.93
C ASP A 157 4.47 -4.40 2.56
N GLU A 158 4.42 -3.90 3.80
CA GLU A 158 5.62 -3.53 4.56
C GLU A 158 6.45 -4.80 4.87
N LEU A 159 5.82 -5.91 5.26
CA LEU A 159 6.50 -7.18 5.51
C LEU A 159 7.06 -7.83 4.23
N GLU A 160 6.34 -7.76 3.10
CA GLU A 160 6.88 -8.25 1.82
C GLU A 160 8.10 -7.44 1.39
N HIS A 161 8.02 -6.11 1.55
CA HIS A 161 9.13 -5.21 1.28
C HIS A 161 10.33 -5.46 2.22
N GLU A 162 10.10 -5.68 3.52
CA GLU A 162 11.16 -6.04 4.47
C GLU A 162 11.80 -7.39 4.14
N LEU A 163 11.00 -8.39 3.74
CA LEU A 163 11.49 -9.69 3.32
C LEU A 163 12.33 -9.58 2.04
N GLU A 164 11.88 -8.76 1.09
CA GLU A 164 12.61 -8.50 -0.16
C GLU A 164 13.94 -7.77 0.13
N MET A 165 13.93 -6.73 0.96
CA MET A 165 15.15 -6.05 1.40
C MET A 165 16.12 -7.01 2.09
N ALA A 166 15.62 -7.87 2.98
CA ALA A 166 16.44 -8.85 3.68
C ALA A 166 17.02 -9.90 2.72
N MET A 167 16.25 -10.35 1.73
CA MET A 167 16.73 -11.25 0.67
C MET A 167 17.81 -10.57 -0.19
N ASN A 168 17.59 -9.33 -0.60
CA ASN A 168 18.54 -8.56 -1.41
C ASN A 168 19.85 -8.30 -0.64
N ASN A 169 19.76 -7.98 0.65
CA ASN A 169 20.91 -7.86 1.52
C ASN A 169 21.66 -9.19 1.70
N TYR A 170 20.94 -10.31 1.85
CA TYR A 170 21.54 -11.64 1.91
C TYR A 170 22.29 -11.99 0.61
N LEU A 171 21.69 -11.73 -0.56
CA LEU A 171 22.32 -11.96 -1.86
C LEU A 171 23.59 -11.11 -2.03
N PHE A 172 23.51 -9.82 -1.68
CA PHE A 172 24.66 -8.91 -1.73
C PHE A 172 25.82 -9.39 -0.85
N SER A 173 25.53 -9.66 0.43
CA SER A 173 26.55 -10.10 1.40
C SER A 173 27.14 -11.47 1.06
N SER A 174 26.34 -12.37 0.48
CA SER A 174 26.78 -13.69 0.02
C SER A 174 27.70 -13.60 -1.20
N ALA A 175 27.42 -12.66 -2.11
CA ALA A 175 28.26 -12.39 -3.27
C ALA A 175 29.59 -11.69 -2.89
N ASP A 176 29.59 -10.87 -1.84
CA ASP A 176 30.77 -10.20 -1.29
C ASP A 176 31.74 -11.19 -0.61
N ALA A 177 32.52 -11.87 -1.44
CA ALA A 177 33.44 -12.92 -1.01
C ALA A 177 34.59 -12.43 -0.12
N ASN A 178 34.88 -11.12 -0.10
CA ASN A 178 35.96 -10.54 0.70
C ASN A 178 35.44 -9.76 1.93
N SER A 179 34.12 -9.57 2.02
CA SER A 179 33.40 -8.88 3.10
C SER A 179 33.88 -7.44 3.31
N ASP A 180 34.19 -6.73 2.23
CA ASP A 180 34.57 -5.32 2.26
C ASP A 180 33.39 -4.35 2.06
N GLY A 181 32.18 -4.90 1.85
CA GLY A 181 30.94 -4.17 1.66
C GLY A 181 30.75 -3.62 0.25
N LEU A 182 31.58 -4.05 -0.71
CA LEU A 182 31.59 -3.57 -2.08
C LEU A 182 31.72 -4.73 -3.06
N LEU A 183 30.83 -4.80 -4.06
CA LEU A 183 30.93 -5.82 -5.10
C LEU A 183 31.87 -5.37 -6.21
N ASN A 184 32.90 -6.17 -6.46
CA ASN A 184 33.73 -6.06 -7.65
C ASN A 184 33.15 -6.91 -8.80
N MET A 185 33.72 -6.84 -10.02
CA MET A 185 33.22 -7.58 -11.18
C MET A 185 33.03 -9.10 -10.95
N SER A 186 33.92 -9.74 -10.19
CA SER A 186 33.83 -11.16 -9.86
C SER A 186 32.70 -11.45 -8.88
N ASP A 187 32.47 -10.55 -7.94
CA ASP A 187 31.38 -10.68 -6.95
C ASP A 187 30.04 -10.45 -7.64
N ILE A 188 29.97 -9.48 -8.57
CA ILE A 188 28.79 -9.22 -9.41
C ILE A 188 28.46 -10.44 -10.29
N GLU A 189 29.44 -11.11 -10.89
CA GLU A 189 29.22 -12.36 -11.62
C GLU A 189 28.59 -13.43 -10.72
N THR A 190 29.06 -13.52 -9.47
CA THR A 190 28.52 -14.45 -8.47
C THR A 190 27.09 -14.07 -8.08
N LEU A 191 26.81 -12.78 -7.90
CA LEU A 191 25.47 -12.27 -7.61
C LEU A 191 24.47 -12.63 -8.71
N PHE A 192 24.84 -12.44 -9.98
CA PHE A 192 23.99 -12.82 -11.11
C PHE A 192 23.76 -14.33 -11.19
N ASP A 193 24.79 -15.14 -10.96
CA ASP A 193 24.65 -16.60 -10.91
C ASP A 193 23.67 -17.00 -9.77
N MET A 194 23.74 -16.34 -8.62
CA MET A 194 22.82 -16.58 -7.49
C MET A 194 21.38 -16.16 -7.79
N MET A 195 21.18 -15.05 -8.52
CA MET A 195 19.85 -14.58 -8.94
C MET A 195 19.22 -15.46 -10.03
N GLU A 196 20.01 -15.90 -11.02
CA GLU A 196 19.54 -16.80 -12.09
C GLU A 196 19.12 -18.17 -11.52
N ASP A 197 19.82 -18.65 -10.49
CA ASP A 197 19.54 -19.91 -9.79
C ASP A 197 18.70 -19.72 -8.51
N ALA A 198 18.10 -18.54 -8.25
CA ALA A 198 17.42 -18.24 -6.98
C ALA A 198 16.28 -19.22 -6.66
N GLU A 199 15.57 -19.73 -7.67
CA GLU A 199 14.53 -20.77 -7.49
C GLU A 199 15.08 -22.10 -6.94
N ASP A 200 16.38 -22.40 -7.15
CA ASP A 200 17.06 -23.63 -6.68
C ASP A 200 17.99 -23.37 -5.47
N TYR A 201 18.37 -22.12 -5.17
CA TYR A 201 19.30 -21.74 -4.09
C TYR A 201 18.65 -21.25 -2.80
N LEU A 202 17.35 -20.93 -2.79
CA LEU A 202 16.60 -20.66 -1.58
C LEU A 202 16.34 -21.98 -0.82
N ASP A 203 17.40 -22.58 -0.28
CA ASP A 203 17.28 -23.69 0.65
C ASP A 203 16.51 -23.21 1.89
N THR A 204 15.86 -24.13 2.60
CA THR A 204 15.11 -23.82 3.83
C THR A 204 15.98 -23.09 4.85
N ASP A 205 17.29 -23.37 4.86
CA ASP A 205 18.25 -22.69 5.73
C ASP A 205 18.43 -21.20 5.38
N VAL A 206 18.38 -20.83 4.10
CA VAL A 206 18.48 -19.42 3.64
C VAL A 206 17.21 -18.65 3.96
N MET A 207 16.05 -19.26 3.70
CA MET A 207 14.77 -18.66 4.08
C MET A 207 14.74 -18.43 5.59
N VAL A 208 15.15 -19.43 6.39
CA VAL A 208 15.21 -19.27 7.85
C VAL A 208 16.11 -18.11 8.26
N SER A 209 17.29 -17.91 7.65
CA SER A 209 18.12 -16.74 7.98
C SER A 209 17.44 -15.41 7.64
N ILE A 210 16.78 -15.31 6.48
CA ILE A 210 16.03 -14.10 6.08
C ILE A 210 14.90 -13.84 7.08
N TYR A 211 14.16 -14.87 7.48
CA TYR A 211 13.10 -14.74 8.51
C TYR A 211 13.67 -14.31 9.88
N PHE A 212 14.85 -14.76 10.27
CA PHE A 212 15.48 -14.27 11.50
C PHE A 212 15.88 -12.80 11.37
N ASP A 213 16.45 -12.38 10.24
CA ASP A 213 16.85 -10.99 10.02
C ASP A 213 15.64 -10.02 10.04
N VAL A 214 14.46 -10.49 9.65
CA VAL A 214 13.21 -9.70 9.66
C VAL A 214 12.52 -9.73 11.03
N PHE A 215 12.29 -10.92 11.60
CA PHE A 215 11.41 -11.08 12.77
C PHE A 215 12.13 -11.13 14.13
N ASP A 216 13.47 -11.21 14.19
CA ASP A 216 14.22 -11.14 15.46
C ASP A 216 14.50 -9.67 15.84
N GLU A 217 13.47 -8.96 16.30
CA GLU A 217 13.55 -7.52 16.61
C GLU A 217 14.60 -7.19 17.68
N ASP A 218 14.90 -8.14 18.58
CA ASP A 218 15.83 -7.94 19.68
C ASP A 218 17.25 -8.52 19.42
N GLU A 219 17.49 -8.98 18.18
CA GLU A 219 18.77 -9.51 17.66
C GLU A 219 19.39 -10.57 18.59
N ASN A 220 18.57 -11.42 19.22
CA ASN A 220 19.04 -12.36 20.23
C ASN A 220 19.33 -13.78 19.69
N ASP A 221 19.17 -13.98 18.38
CA ASP A 221 19.22 -15.24 17.65
C ASP A 221 18.10 -16.23 18.08
N LEU A 222 17.00 -15.75 18.65
CA LEU A 222 15.84 -16.56 19.09
C LEU A 222 14.52 -15.83 18.84
N ILE A 223 13.63 -16.50 18.11
CA ILE A 223 12.25 -16.05 17.92
C ILE A 223 11.41 -16.31 19.18
N SER A 224 10.87 -15.23 19.75
CA SER A 224 9.88 -15.21 20.81
C SER A 224 8.50 -15.70 20.33
N LEU A 225 7.55 -15.90 21.23
CA LEU A 225 6.20 -16.34 20.84
C LEU A 225 5.42 -15.28 20.06
N ASP A 226 5.73 -14.01 20.29
CA ASP A 226 5.07 -12.90 19.62
C ASP A 226 5.64 -12.77 18.19
N GLU A 227 6.97 -12.77 18.04
CA GLU A 227 7.67 -12.79 16.73
C GLU A 227 7.33 -14.07 15.92
N PHE A 228 7.18 -15.23 16.58
CA PHE A 228 6.73 -16.45 15.89
C PHE A 228 5.28 -16.34 15.40
N ALA A 229 4.42 -15.66 16.13
CA ALA A 229 3.02 -15.48 15.73
C ALA A 229 2.92 -14.54 14.52
N GLU A 230 3.75 -13.50 14.50
CA GLU A 230 3.92 -12.59 13.38
C GLU A 230 4.44 -13.31 12.13
N MET A 231 5.53 -14.06 12.28
CA MET A 231 6.09 -14.90 11.22
C MET A 231 5.06 -15.91 10.66
N MET A 232 4.27 -16.55 11.52
CA MET A 232 3.21 -17.48 11.10
C MET A 232 2.00 -16.77 10.46
N GLY A 233 1.78 -15.49 10.79
CA GLY A 233 0.81 -14.63 10.13
C GLY A 233 1.25 -14.29 8.71
N ALA A 234 2.53 -13.99 8.51
CA ALA A 234 3.11 -13.69 7.21
C ALA A 234 3.14 -14.91 6.24
N MET A 235 3.16 -16.15 6.76
CA MET A 235 3.18 -17.37 5.95
C MET A 235 1.79 -17.94 5.59
N GLY A 236 0.69 -17.35 6.06
CA GLY A 236 -0.66 -17.95 6.07
C GLY A 236 -1.60 -17.42 4.99
#